data_AF-M6WFH6-F1
#
_entry.id   AF-M6WFH6-F1
#
_cell.length_a   1.000
_cell.length_b   1.000
_cell.length_c   1.000
_cell.angle_alpha   90.00
_cell.angle_beta   90.00
_cell.angle_gamma   90.00
#
_symmetry.space_group_name_H-M   'P 1'
#
loop_
_entity.id
_entity.type
_entity.pdbx_description
1 polymer ?
#
loop_
_entity_poly.entity_id
_entity_poly.type
_entity_poly.pdbx_seq_one_letter_code
_entity_poly.pdbx_strand_id
1 'polypeptide(L)'
;MLAAIASETDLEYSENILSRDHTENMFRFLGNKIEQISPFHFKIEPPYVLNGGEFKVPGDISSAAFFWFSGFWPKKEIYWLET
;
A
#
# COMPACT_ATOMS: atom_id res chain seq x y z
N MET A 1 3.69 -1.98 -13.65
CA MET A 1 2.63 -3.01 -13.66
C MET A 1 1.48 -2.68 -14.61
N LEU A 2 0.79 -1.55 -14.47
CA LEU A 2 -0.34 -1.20 -15.37
C LEU A 2 0.02 -1.17 -16.85
N ALA A 3 1.19 -0.61 -17.20
CA ALA A 3 1.69 -0.63 -18.58
C ALA A 3 1.87 -2.06 -19.10
N ALA A 4 2.47 -2.94 -18.28
CA ALA A 4 2.73 -4.33 -18.65
C ALA A 4 1.43 -5.13 -18.87
N ILE A 5 0.38 -4.87 -18.07
CA ILE A 5 -0.97 -5.38 -18.33
C ILE A 5 -1.51 -4.87 -19.66
N ALA A 6 -1.43 -3.56 -19.91
CA ALA A 6 -2.00 -2.96 -21.11
C ALA A 6 -1.29 -3.41 -22.39
N SER A 7 0.00 -3.74 -22.32
CA SER A 7 0.79 -4.25 -23.44
C SER A 7 0.89 -5.77 -23.50
N GLU A 8 0.33 -6.50 -22.52
CA GLU A 8 0.48 -7.95 -22.36
C GLU A 8 1.94 -8.43 -22.43
N THR A 9 2.86 -7.68 -21.84
CA THR A 9 4.30 -8.03 -21.81
C THR A 9 4.73 -8.44 -20.42
N ASP A 10 5.84 -9.14 -20.29
CA ASP A 10 6.49 -9.38 -19.01
C ASP A 10 6.98 -8.08 -18.36
N LEU A 11 7.12 -8.11 -17.04
CA LEU A 11 7.68 -7.01 -16.26
C LEU A 11 8.53 -7.56 -15.12
N GLU A 12 9.76 -7.08 -15.07
CA GLU A 12 10.70 -7.27 -13.98
C GLU A 12 10.97 -5.89 -13.35
N TYR A 13 10.75 -5.76 -12.05
CA TYR A 13 10.86 -4.48 -11.35
C TYR A 13 11.67 -4.62 -10.07
N SER A 14 12.67 -3.75 -9.93
CA SER A 14 13.49 -3.62 -8.73
C SER A 14 13.50 -2.19 -8.21
N GLU A 15 13.56 -2.07 -6.89
CA GLU A 15 13.66 -0.78 -6.20
C GLU A 15 14.84 -0.78 -5.21
N ASN A 16 15.40 0.40 -4.92
CA ASN A 16 16.50 0.51 -3.95
C ASN A 16 16.02 0.54 -2.51
N ILE A 17 14.78 0.98 -2.27
CA ILE A 17 14.15 1.11 -0.97
C ILE A 17 12.73 0.58 -1.09
N LEU A 18 12.30 -0.22 -0.12
CA LEU A 18 10.99 -0.87 -0.14
C LEU A 18 9.88 0.17 -0.04
N SER A 19 9.01 0.19 -1.05
CA SER A 19 7.84 1.06 -1.10
C SER A 19 6.56 0.31 -0.67
N ARG A 20 5.40 0.98 -0.72
CA ARG A 20 4.12 0.37 -0.35
C ARG A 20 3.67 -0.60 -1.44
N ASP A 21 3.25 -1.79 -1.05
CA ASP A 21 2.94 -2.91 -1.94
C ASP A 21 1.45 -3.05 -2.29
N HIS A 22 0.68 -1.96 -2.23
CA HIS A 22 -0.77 -1.99 -2.45
C HIS A 22 -1.12 -2.47 -3.87
N THR A 23 -0.33 -2.11 -4.88
CA THR A 23 -0.60 -2.49 -6.28
C THR A 23 -0.40 -3.98 -6.47
N GLU A 24 0.69 -4.52 -5.94
CA GLU A 24 1.08 -5.91 -5.97
C GLU A 24 0.02 -6.78 -5.29
N ASN A 25 -0.45 -6.34 -4.11
CA ASN A 25 -1.51 -7.04 -3.39
C ASN A 25 -2.85 -7.00 -4.13
N MET A 26 -3.18 -5.89 -4.80
CA MET A 26 -4.38 -5.83 -5.65
C MET A 26 -4.27 -6.76 -6.85
N PHE A 27 -3.11 -6.84 -7.49
CA PHE A 27 -2.91 -7.76 -8.61
C PHE A 27 -3.03 -9.22 -8.18
N ARG A 28 -2.50 -9.59 -7.00
CA ARG A 28 -2.69 -10.92 -6.40
C ARG A 28 -4.18 -11.21 -6.12
N PHE A 29 -4.90 -10.24 -5.54
CA PHE A 29 -6.33 -10.36 -5.29
C PHE A 29 -7.14 -10.59 -6.57
N LEU A 30 -6.80 -9.87 -7.64
CA LEU A 30 -7.44 -9.99 -8.96
C LEU A 30 -7.07 -11.30 -9.70
N GLY A 31 -6.20 -12.14 -9.12
CA GLY A 31 -5.85 -13.46 -9.63
C GLY A 31 -4.51 -13.55 -10.36
N ASN A 32 -3.70 -12.50 -10.36
CA ASN A 32 -2.36 -12.54 -10.97
C ASN A 32 -1.35 -13.20 -10.03
N LYS A 33 -0.39 -13.92 -10.61
CA LYS A 33 0.77 -14.43 -9.88
C LYS A 33 1.92 -13.44 -9.99
N ILE A 34 2.42 -12.98 -8.84
CA ILE A 34 3.65 -12.17 -8.75
C ILE A 34 4.75 -13.05 -8.18
N GLU A 35 5.84 -13.20 -8.91
CA GLU A 35 7.03 -13.93 -8.46
C GLU A 35 7.97 -12.99 -7.72
N GLN A 36 8.09 -13.18 -6.41
CA GLN A 36 9.00 -12.39 -5.58
C GLN A 36 10.38 -13.05 -5.56
N ILE A 37 11.40 -12.37 -6.09
CA ILE A 37 12.78 -12.87 -6.14
C ILE A 37 13.54 -12.44 -4.88
N SER A 38 13.33 -11.20 -4.44
CA SER A 38 13.86 -10.65 -3.18
C SER A 38 12.89 -9.62 -2.62
N PRO A 39 13.06 -9.10 -1.39
CA PRO A 39 12.18 -8.06 -0.85
C PRO A 39 12.05 -6.82 -1.76
N PHE A 40 13.07 -6.53 -2.57
CA PHE A 40 13.13 -5.34 -3.42
C PHE A 40 13.01 -5.66 -4.92
N HIS A 41 12.73 -6.91 -5.28
CA HIS A 41 12.73 -7.36 -6.66
C HIS A 41 11.62 -8.38 -6.90
N PHE A 42 10.76 -8.09 -7.88
CA PHE A 42 9.71 -9.00 -8.32
C PHE A 42 9.57 -9.05 -9.84
N LYS A 43 8.94 -10.13 -10.31
CA LYS A 43 8.56 -10.35 -11.70
C LYS A 43 7.07 -10.69 -11.82
N ILE A 44 6.46 -10.27 -12.93
CA ILE A 44 5.10 -10.64 -13.32
C ILE A 44 5.07 -10.90 -14.83
N GLU A 45 4.29 -11.89 -15.26
CA GLU A 45 4.24 -12.35 -16.64
C GLU A 45 2.79 -12.53 -17.11
N PRO A 46 2.52 -12.36 -18.42
CA PRO A 46 1.23 -12.70 -19.01
C PRO A 46 0.99 -14.23 -19.01
N PRO A 47 -0.27 -14.69 -19.08
CA PRO A 47 -1.49 -13.90 -19.23
C PRO A 47 -1.92 -13.23 -17.91
N TYR A 48 -2.29 -11.96 -18.00
CA TYR A 48 -2.81 -11.21 -16.86
C TYR A 48 -4.30 -11.48 -16.64
N VAL A 49 -4.71 -11.55 -15.39
CA VAL A 49 -6.09 -11.87 -14.98
C VAL A 49 -6.64 -10.72 -14.12
N LEU A 50 -7.84 -10.25 -14.45
CA LEU A 50 -8.52 -9.18 -13.71
C LEU A 50 -9.89 -9.68 -13.21
N ASN A 51 -9.87 -10.69 -12.35
CA ASN A 51 -11.10 -11.23 -11.77
C ASN A 51 -11.65 -10.24 -10.75
N GLY A 52 -12.84 -9.70 -11.03
CA GLY A 52 -13.57 -8.89 -10.07
C GLY A 52 -13.97 -9.69 -8.83
N GLY A 53 -14.07 -9.02 -7.70
CA GLY A 53 -14.49 -9.62 -6.44
C GLY A 53 -14.92 -8.55 -5.43
N GLU A 54 -15.62 -8.97 -4.39
CA GLU A 54 -15.93 -8.08 -3.27
C GLU A 54 -14.65 -7.79 -2.48
N PHE A 55 -14.22 -6.54 -2.47
CA PHE A 55 -13.03 -6.12 -1.76
C PHE A 55 -13.39 -5.06 -0.71
N LYS A 56 -13.15 -5.40 0.57
CA LYS A 56 -13.35 -4.47 1.68
C LYS A 56 -12.11 -3.60 1.84
N VAL A 57 -12.24 -2.31 1.52
CA VAL A 57 -11.14 -1.35 1.69
C VAL A 57 -10.86 -1.14 3.19
N PRO A 58 -9.63 -1.40 3.66
CA PRO A 58 -9.26 -1.13 5.05
C PRO A 58 -9.27 0.38 5.33
N GLY A 59 -9.43 0.74 6.59
CA GLY A 59 -9.32 2.14 7.02
C GLY A 59 -7.94 2.72 6.70
N ASP A 60 -7.87 4.01 6.40
CA ASP A 60 -6.60 4.69 6.13
C ASP A 60 -5.87 5.02 7.45
N ILE A 61 -4.74 4.35 7.65
CA ILE A 61 -3.85 4.57 8.80
C ILE A 61 -3.35 6.02 8.85
N SER A 62 -3.13 6.65 7.70
CA SER A 62 -2.65 8.04 7.62
C SER A 62 -3.69 9.00 8.21
N SER A 63 -4.97 8.78 7.89
CA SER A 63 -6.09 9.53 8.49
C SER A 63 -6.30 9.18 9.97
N ALA A 64 -6.16 7.91 10.35
CA ALA A 64 -6.28 7.46 11.75
C ALA A 64 -5.20 8.07 12.67
N ALA A 65 -4.02 8.37 12.13
CA ALA A 65 -2.91 8.96 12.87
C ALA A 65 -3.26 10.32 13.51
N PHE A 66 -4.11 11.14 12.87
CA PHE A 66 -4.57 12.41 13.44
C PHE A 66 -5.33 12.21 14.75
N PHE A 67 -6.23 11.22 14.77
CA PHE A 67 -7.00 10.89 15.97
C PHE A 67 -6.12 10.27 17.04
N TRP A 68 -5.20 9.38 16.66
CA TRP A 68 -4.28 8.77 17.60
C TRP A 68 -3.40 9.81 18.31
N PHE A 69 -2.80 10.73 17.55
CA PHE A 69 -2.00 11.79 18.13
C PHE A 69 -2.83 12.73 19.02
N SER A 70 -4.05 13.08 18.59
CA SER A 70 -4.95 13.94 19.39
C SER A 70 -5.36 13.30 20.72
N GLY A 71 -5.54 11.98 20.77
CA GLY A 71 -5.89 11.26 21.99
C GLY A 71 -4.68 10.98 22.90
N PHE A 72 -3.48 10.92 22.32
CA PHE A 72 -2.24 10.74 23.07
C PHE A 72 -1.75 12.05 23.72
N TRP A 73 -2.02 13.21 23.11
CA TRP A 73 -1.58 14.49 23.66
C TRP A 73 -2.34 14.83 24.96
N PRO A 74 -1.69 14.83 26.14
CA PRO A 74 -2.36 15.18 27.38
C PRO A 74 -2.86 16.63 27.32
N LYS A 75 -4.07 16.89 27.81
CA LYS A 75 -4.55 18.25 28.03
C LYS A 75 -3.55 18.98 28.93
N LYS A 76 -2.71 19.84 28.36
CA LYS A 76 -1.99 20.84 29.16
C LYS A 76 -3.03 21.86 29.61
N GLU A 77 -3.40 21.84 30.88
CA GLU A 77 -3.90 23.04 31.54
C GLU A 77 -2.83 24.11 31.40
N ILE A 78 -3.14 25.15 30.64
CA ILE A 78 -2.33 26.35 30.56
C ILE A 78 -2.64 27.12 31.84
N TYR A 79 -1.85 26.90 32.88
CA TYR A 79 -1.81 27.80 34.02
C TYR A 79 -1.20 29.11 33.52
N TRP A 80 -2.06 30.08 33.20
CA TRP A 80 -1.63 31.47 33.11
C TRP A 80 -1.15 31.89 34.49
N LEU A 81 0.12 32.32 34.57
CA LEU A 81 0.72 32.89 35.76
C LEU A 81 -0.09 34.13 36.18
N GLU A 82 -0.84 34.02 37.27
CA GLU A 82 -1.30 35.20 38.02
C GLU A 82 -0.08 35.80 38.73
N THR A 83 0.34 36.97 38.25
CA THR A 83 1.22 37.92 38.95
C THR A 83 0.44 38.76 39.94
#